data_AF-A0A8H3HX38-F1
#
_entry.id   AF-A0A8H3HX38-F1
#
_cell.length_a   1.000
_cell.length_b   1.000
_cell.length_c   1.000
_cell.angle_alpha   90.00
_cell.angle_beta   90.00
_cell.angle_gamma   90.00
#
_symmetry.space_group_name_H-M   'P 1'
#
loop_
_entity.id
_entity.type
_entity.pdbx_description
1 polymer ?
#
loop_
_entity_poly.entity_id
_entity_poly.type
_entity_poly.pdbx_seq_one_letter_code
_entity_poly.pdbx_strand_id
1 'polypeptide(L)'
;MTCSWIVIALFLFPFFDASVASSLDLCPLSLNDTVTTSSNITWTQAVDQPIRQFDGPSYLRPDIGGALVPWVYSIVILLVHIPVVIIRVVKWESVQTWCLGATLFTIAITAQAFASTGFRSDKILTWTPLLLIIDAGSMAQVLFLVVEEYDLLTRLKHVILPPRAKPSEEPFLTDEEAGKSDDNIVIAIRTLIPTPSTAPTSSNHPPLFTSKPLYIALTSSLLLISVFALQFLGLRHAVHAAKLSAPSVSWCSPIFQPFGVAVLDGNCNIWPILQTFSKGVGCILIPGTQQMAWLKATVAGTGLSIALELIDICILATVHSGTRWRGVKMRRPWFTMFSGVAVLGLILVFGVVYSTILPPGISEKVWIVTDAGAVTVYEGVLGTAGLRGAMIGWNDGVFQGWGTTYFGSWVV
;
A
#
# COMPACT_ATOMS: atom_id res chain seq x y z
N MET A 1 11.73 -2.19 26.03
CA MET A 1 10.31 -1.79 25.88
C MET A 1 9.72 -2.76 24.87
N THR A 2 9.26 -3.88 25.38
CA THR A 2 8.97 -5.11 24.63
C THR A 2 7.48 -5.35 24.58
N CYS A 3 6.98 -5.67 23.38
CA CYS A 3 5.80 -6.49 23.13
C CYS A 3 4.49 -6.13 23.85
N SER A 4 3.86 -5.00 23.52
CA SER A 4 2.46 -4.75 23.92
C SER A 4 1.51 -4.40 22.76
N TRP A 5 1.99 -4.32 21.53
CA TRP A 5 1.17 -3.89 20.37
C TRP A 5 0.52 -5.04 19.58
N ILE A 6 1.00 -6.28 19.73
CA ILE A 6 0.46 -7.44 18.99
C ILE A 6 -0.85 -7.96 19.60
N VAL A 7 -1.16 -7.59 20.86
CA VAL A 7 -2.34 -8.10 21.57
C VAL A 7 -3.64 -7.39 21.15
N ILE A 8 -3.58 -6.16 20.62
CA ILE A 8 -4.79 -5.39 20.28
C ILE A 8 -5.48 -5.93 19.00
N ALA A 9 -4.75 -6.62 18.12
CA ALA A 9 -5.33 -7.19 16.89
C ALA A 9 -6.16 -8.46 17.13
N LEU A 10 -6.04 -9.11 18.30
CA LEU A 10 -6.73 -10.36 18.62
C LEU A 10 -8.01 -10.17 19.47
N PHE A 11 -8.28 -8.97 19.98
CA PHE A 11 -9.41 -8.71 20.89
C PHE A 11 -10.66 -8.10 20.23
N LEU A 12 -10.70 -7.95 18.90
CA LEU A 12 -11.80 -7.24 18.23
C LEU A 12 -12.85 -8.10 17.49
N PHE A 13 -12.75 -9.44 17.46
CA PHE A 13 -13.80 -10.23 16.80
C PHE A 13 -14.12 -11.54 17.52
N PRO A 14 -15.41 -11.81 17.80
CA PRO A 14 -15.84 -13.09 18.32
C PRO A 14 -15.74 -14.15 17.21
N PHE A 15 -15.00 -15.22 17.49
CA PHE A 15 -15.13 -16.47 16.76
C PHE A 15 -16.51 -17.05 17.08
N PHE A 16 -17.39 -17.10 16.08
CA PHE A 16 -18.61 -17.88 16.15
C PHE A 16 -18.34 -19.24 15.50
N ASP A 17 -18.25 -20.28 16.34
CA ASP A 17 -18.46 -21.65 15.89
C ASP A 17 -19.97 -21.90 15.86
N ALA A 18 -20.50 -22.14 14.67
CA ALA A 18 -21.84 -22.67 14.48
C ALA A 18 -21.73 -24.00 13.72
N SER A 19 -21.86 -25.10 14.44
CA SER A 19 -22.08 -26.42 13.84
C SER A 19 -23.48 -26.43 13.21
N VAL A 20 -23.56 -26.52 11.88
CA VAL A 20 -24.83 -26.55 11.14
C VAL A 20 -25.23 -27.99 10.86
N ALA A 21 -26.42 -28.35 11.32
CA ALA A 21 -27.09 -29.61 11.05
C ALA A 21 -27.50 -29.72 9.57
N SER A 22 -27.36 -30.90 9.01
CA SER A 22 -27.64 -31.22 7.60
C SER A 22 -29.11 -31.60 7.39
N SER A 23 -29.92 -30.69 6.85
CA SER A 23 -31.12 -31.04 6.06
C SER A 23 -31.75 -29.77 5.47
N LEU A 24 -32.06 -29.81 4.17
CA LEU A 24 -32.90 -28.83 3.47
C LEU A 24 -34.28 -28.65 4.15
N ASP A 25 -34.69 -29.62 4.97
CA ASP A 25 -35.92 -29.64 5.77
C ASP A 25 -36.04 -28.51 6.83
N LEU A 26 -34.97 -27.75 7.07
CA LEU A 26 -34.94 -26.72 8.11
C LEU A 26 -35.13 -25.28 7.60
N CYS A 27 -35.20 -25.06 6.29
CA CYS A 27 -35.42 -23.72 5.75
C CYS A 27 -36.93 -23.40 5.66
N PRO A 28 -37.45 -22.46 6.46
CA PRO A 28 -38.85 -22.03 6.36
C PRO A 28 -39.01 -21.09 5.16
N LEU A 29 -38.76 -21.59 3.95
CA LEU A 29 -39.04 -20.86 2.72
C LEU A 29 -40.54 -20.90 2.47
N SER A 30 -41.13 -19.75 2.16
CA SER A 30 -42.49 -19.72 1.63
C SER A 30 -42.46 -20.45 0.27
N LEU A 31 -43.19 -21.55 0.20
CA LEU A 31 -43.28 -22.45 -0.95
C LEU A 31 -43.73 -21.76 -2.26
N ASN A 32 -44.35 -20.57 -2.13
CA ASN A 32 -44.82 -19.74 -3.23
C ASN A 32 -43.84 -18.63 -3.65
N ASP A 33 -42.72 -18.47 -2.93
CA ASP A 33 -41.73 -17.46 -3.28
C ASP A 33 -41.01 -17.88 -4.57
N THR A 34 -40.77 -16.91 -5.45
CA THR A 34 -40.01 -17.15 -6.68
C THR A 34 -38.54 -17.29 -6.37
N VAL A 35 -37.89 -18.28 -7.00
CA VAL A 35 -36.45 -18.57 -6.87
C VAL A 35 -35.62 -17.39 -7.39
N THR A 36 -36.06 -16.79 -8.49
CA THR A 36 -35.55 -15.50 -8.98
C THR A 36 -36.67 -14.71 -9.66
N THR A 37 -36.45 -13.42 -9.85
CA THR A 37 -37.37 -12.53 -10.59
C THR A 37 -37.37 -12.76 -12.11
N SER A 38 -36.37 -13.47 -12.65
CA SER A 38 -36.20 -13.65 -14.11
C SER A 38 -36.76 -14.97 -14.64
N SER A 39 -36.82 -16.00 -13.80
CA SER A 39 -37.45 -17.28 -14.13
C SER A 39 -38.64 -17.45 -13.18
N ASN A 40 -39.87 -17.62 -13.68
CA ASN A 40 -41.07 -17.89 -12.86
C ASN A 40 -41.03 -19.26 -12.14
N ILE A 41 -39.84 -19.70 -11.69
CA ILE A 41 -39.60 -20.93 -10.95
C ILE A 41 -39.92 -20.61 -9.49
N THR A 42 -40.81 -21.40 -8.90
CA THR A 42 -41.12 -21.33 -7.48
C THR A 42 -40.30 -22.36 -6.71
N TRP A 43 -40.07 -22.13 -5.41
CA TRP A 43 -39.40 -23.12 -4.57
C TRP A 43 -40.14 -24.45 -4.51
N THR A 44 -41.48 -24.44 -4.62
CA THR A 44 -42.28 -25.66 -4.82
C THR A 44 -41.77 -26.52 -5.97
N GLN A 45 -41.53 -25.92 -7.14
CA GLN A 45 -41.03 -26.65 -8.31
C GLN A 45 -39.61 -27.18 -8.11
N ALA A 46 -38.79 -26.52 -7.29
CA ALA A 46 -37.42 -26.94 -6.99
C ALA A 46 -37.35 -28.03 -5.92
N VAL A 47 -38.17 -27.92 -4.86
CA VAL A 47 -38.21 -28.85 -3.72
C VAL A 47 -38.73 -30.23 -4.13
N ASP A 48 -39.66 -30.29 -5.09
CA ASP A 48 -40.21 -31.55 -5.59
C ASP A 48 -39.22 -32.36 -6.46
N GLN A 49 -38.06 -31.79 -6.80
CA GLN A 49 -37.05 -32.46 -7.62
C GLN A 49 -36.08 -33.28 -6.76
N PRO A 50 -35.62 -34.45 -7.25
CA PRO A 50 -34.58 -35.20 -6.55
C PRO A 50 -33.28 -34.37 -6.52
N ILE A 51 -32.76 -34.15 -5.32
CA ILE A 51 -31.49 -33.46 -5.11
C ILE A 51 -30.37 -34.33 -5.66
N ARG A 52 -29.63 -33.81 -6.64
CA ARG A 52 -28.44 -34.47 -7.20
C ARG A 52 -27.21 -33.97 -6.47
N GLN A 53 -26.21 -34.83 -6.28
CA GLN A 53 -24.93 -34.37 -5.76
C GLN A 53 -24.04 -33.88 -6.90
N PHE A 54 -23.33 -32.77 -6.68
CA PHE A 54 -22.31 -32.31 -7.60
C PHE A 54 -21.04 -33.16 -7.46
N ASP A 55 -20.43 -33.53 -8.58
CA ASP A 55 -19.22 -34.36 -8.59
C ASP A 55 -17.99 -33.51 -8.17
N GLY A 56 -17.68 -33.57 -6.88
CA GLY A 56 -16.46 -33.02 -6.30
C GLY A 56 -16.59 -31.62 -5.70
N PRO A 57 -15.60 -31.20 -4.89
CA PRO A 57 -15.61 -29.90 -4.24
C PRO A 57 -15.37 -28.78 -5.26
N SER A 58 -16.13 -27.69 -5.15
CA SER A 58 -15.85 -26.43 -5.85
C SER A 58 -15.23 -25.43 -4.88
N TYR A 59 -14.82 -24.27 -5.36
CA TYR A 59 -14.31 -23.20 -4.50
C TYR A 59 -14.98 -21.87 -4.82
N LEU A 60 -15.23 -21.08 -3.78
CA LEU A 60 -15.77 -19.74 -3.91
C LEU A 60 -14.62 -18.72 -3.85
N ARG A 61 -14.46 -17.93 -4.92
CA ARG A 61 -13.44 -16.87 -4.98
C ARG A 61 -14.07 -15.50 -5.16
N PRO A 62 -13.44 -14.42 -4.67
CA PRO A 62 -13.89 -13.09 -5.02
C PRO A 62 -13.66 -12.83 -6.51
N ASP A 63 -14.57 -12.07 -7.11
CA ASP A 63 -14.37 -11.49 -8.45
C ASP A 63 -13.43 -10.28 -8.35
N ILE A 64 -13.31 -9.53 -9.44
CA ILE A 64 -12.37 -8.43 -9.64
C ILE A 64 -12.24 -7.48 -8.43
N GLY A 65 -11.07 -7.50 -7.78
CA GLY A 65 -10.71 -6.58 -6.71
C GLY A 65 -11.26 -6.94 -5.31
N GLY A 66 -11.92 -8.08 -5.17
CA GLY A 66 -12.47 -8.54 -3.89
C GLY A 66 -11.47 -9.28 -2.99
N ALA A 67 -10.17 -9.23 -3.27
CA ALA A 67 -9.12 -9.87 -2.48
C ALA A 67 -8.05 -8.86 -2.02
N LEU A 68 -7.46 -9.14 -0.85
CA LEU A 68 -6.23 -8.49 -0.38
C LEU A 68 -5.02 -8.99 -1.18
N VAL A 69 -3.88 -8.31 -1.01
CA VAL A 69 -2.59 -8.79 -1.50
C VAL A 69 -2.41 -10.27 -1.09
N PRO A 70 -2.16 -11.18 -2.05
CA PRO A 70 -1.97 -12.59 -1.75
C PRO A 70 -0.88 -12.79 -0.69
N TRP A 71 -1.16 -13.63 0.31
CA TRP A 71 -0.28 -13.77 1.47
C TRP A 71 1.15 -14.20 1.08
N VAL A 72 1.33 -14.99 0.01
CA VAL A 72 2.66 -15.34 -0.51
C VAL A 72 3.44 -14.09 -0.96
N TYR A 73 2.77 -13.14 -1.63
CA TYR A 73 3.39 -11.87 -2.01
C TYR A 73 3.72 -11.06 -0.75
N SER A 74 2.82 -11.02 0.23
CA SER A 74 3.08 -10.35 1.51
C SER A 74 4.26 -10.95 2.27
N ILE A 75 4.46 -12.28 2.25
CA ILE A 75 5.65 -12.93 2.84
C ILE A 75 6.91 -12.45 2.14
N VAL A 76 6.95 -12.47 0.80
CA VAL A 76 8.13 -12.03 0.04
C VAL A 76 8.43 -10.56 0.35
N ILE A 77 7.39 -9.71 0.33
CA ILE A 77 7.52 -8.29 0.67
C ILE A 77 8.06 -8.14 2.10
N LEU A 78 7.53 -8.86 3.08
CA LEU A 78 7.98 -8.78 4.48
C LEU A 78 9.43 -9.27 4.65
N LEU A 79 9.81 -10.37 4.00
CA LEU A 79 11.16 -10.93 4.02
C LEU A 79 12.19 -9.98 3.42
N VAL A 80 11.80 -9.15 2.45
CA VAL A 80 12.66 -8.09 1.89
C VAL A 80 12.69 -6.87 2.81
N HIS A 81 11.53 -6.44 3.33
CA HIS A 81 11.43 -5.20 4.08
C HIS A 81 12.04 -5.28 5.48
N ILE A 82 11.96 -6.41 6.18
CA ILE A 82 12.55 -6.54 7.53
C ILE A 82 14.07 -6.32 7.50
N PRO A 83 14.86 -7.02 6.67
CA PRO A 83 16.30 -6.76 6.53
C PRO A 83 16.59 -5.33 6.09
N VAL A 84 15.82 -4.79 5.14
CA VAL A 84 15.98 -3.40 4.68
C VAL A 84 15.82 -2.42 5.85
N VAL A 85 14.78 -2.56 6.68
CA VAL A 85 14.58 -1.71 7.86
C VAL A 85 15.73 -1.85 8.85
N ILE A 86 16.21 -3.07 9.12
CA ILE A 86 17.37 -3.30 10.01
C ILE A 86 18.63 -2.62 9.45
N ILE A 87 18.92 -2.81 8.15
CA ILE A 87 20.08 -2.21 7.50
C ILE A 87 19.96 -0.68 7.52
N ARG A 88 18.76 -0.10 7.34
CA ARG A 88 18.57 1.36 7.40
C ARG A 88 18.87 1.96 8.77
N VAL A 89 18.71 1.18 9.84
CA VAL A 89 19.13 1.60 11.18
C VAL A 89 20.67 1.67 11.26
N VAL A 90 21.37 0.64 10.77
CA VAL A 90 22.83 0.47 10.95
C VAL A 90 23.70 1.09 9.85
N LYS A 91 23.36 0.91 8.57
CA LYS A 91 24.13 1.25 7.37
C LYS A 91 23.22 1.79 6.26
N TRP A 92 22.83 3.06 6.39
CA TRP A 92 21.82 3.67 5.53
C TRP A 92 22.30 3.96 4.09
N GLU A 93 23.59 4.24 3.89
CA GLU A 93 24.16 4.65 2.59
C GLU A 93 23.96 3.59 1.50
N SER A 94 24.21 2.31 1.82
CA SER A 94 24.13 1.22 0.84
C SER A 94 22.70 0.89 0.38
N VAL A 95 21.67 1.39 1.08
CA VAL A 95 20.27 1.01 0.84
C VAL A 95 19.49 2.10 0.09
N GLN A 96 20.05 3.30 -0.07
CA GLN A 96 19.34 4.44 -0.67
C GLN A 96 18.78 4.12 -2.06
N THR A 97 19.61 3.56 -2.96
CA THR A 97 19.21 3.24 -4.33
C THR A 97 18.14 2.16 -4.37
N TRP A 98 18.22 1.17 -3.48
CA TRP A 98 17.19 0.13 -3.34
C TRP A 98 15.86 0.71 -2.86
N CYS A 99 15.89 1.63 -1.89
CA CYS A 99 14.68 2.33 -1.43
C CYS A 99 14.03 3.13 -2.57
N LEU A 100 14.81 3.88 -3.37
CA LEU A 100 14.26 4.63 -4.50
C LEU A 100 13.54 3.72 -5.51
N GLY A 101 14.19 2.61 -5.89
CA GLY A 101 13.62 1.64 -6.83
C GLY A 101 12.36 0.96 -6.28
N ALA A 102 12.40 0.52 -5.02
CA ALA A 102 11.26 -0.11 -4.35
C ALA A 102 10.08 0.85 -4.24
N THR A 103 10.31 2.09 -3.78
CA THR A 103 9.25 3.10 -3.67
C THR A 103 8.65 3.45 -5.03
N LEU A 104 9.47 3.60 -6.08
CA LEU A 104 8.95 3.83 -7.43
C LEU A 104 8.05 2.68 -7.89
N PHE A 105 8.44 1.44 -7.63
CA PHE A 105 7.62 0.26 -7.94
C PHE A 105 6.31 0.25 -7.14
N THR A 106 6.34 0.55 -5.84
CA THR A 106 5.12 0.60 -5.01
C THR A 106 4.17 1.70 -5.48
N ILE A 107 4.69 2.89 -5.82
CA ILE A 107 3.91 4.00 -6.39
C ILE A 107 3.25 3.55 -7.69
N ALA A 108 3.99 2.90 -8.60
CA ALA A 108 3.46 2.44 -9.86
C ALA A 108 2.32 1.42 -9.68
N ILE A 109 2.52 0.40 -8.83
CA ILE A 109 1.48 -0.60 -8.53
C ILE A 109 0.26 0.03 -7.84
N THR A 110 0.48 0.95 -6.90
CA THR A 110 -0.63 1.63 -6.20
C THR A 110 -1.44 2.51 -7.13
N ALA A 111 -0.76 3.31 -7.97
CA ALA A 111 -1.41 4.14 -8.99
C ALA A 111 -2.18 3.27 -10.01
N GLN A 112 -1.60 2.15 -10.42
CA GLN A 112 -2.24 1.17 -11.31
C GLN A 112 -3.50 0.56 -10.66
N ALA A 113 -3.44 0.20 -9.38
CA ALA A 113 -4.60 -0.31 -8.63
C ALA A 113 -5.70 0.77 -8.49
N PHE A 114 -5.32 2.02 -8.22
CA PHE A 114 -6.25 3.14 -8.15
C PHE A 114 -6.99 3.34 -9.49
N ALA A 115 -6.23 3.36 -10.59
CA ALA A 115 -6.77 3.52 -11.93
C ALA A 115 -7.68 2.36 -12.32
N SER A 116 -7.28 1.12 -12.09
CA SER A 116 -8.06 -0.07 -12.47
C SER A 116 -9.33 -0.27 -11.66
N THR A 117 -9.29 0.09 -10.37
CA THR A 117 -10.45 -0.08 -9.49
C THR A 117 -11.40 1.11 -9.52
N GLY A 118 -10.94 2.28 -9.99
CA GLY A 118 -11.72 3.52 -9.97
C GLY A 118 -12.14 3.94 -8.57
N PHE A 119 -11.37 3.56 -7.54
CA PHE A 119 -11.68 3.77 -6.11
C PHE A 119 -13.03 3.20 -5.66
N ARG A 120 -13.51 2.17 -6.35
CA ARG A 120 -14.76 1.50 -5.99
C ARG A 120 -14.67 0.86 -4.60
N SER A 121 -15.68 1.07 -3.77
CA SER A 121 -15.74 0.60 -2.38
C SER A 121 -15.70 -0.92 -2.26
N ASP A 122 -16.30 -1.65 -3.21
CA ASP A 122 -16.24 -3.11 -3.29
C ASP A 122 -14.84 -3.67 -3.57
N LYS A 123 -13.90 -2.81 -4.02
CA LYS A 123 -12.53 -3.18 -4.40
C LYS A 123 -11.45 -2.67 -3.45
N ILE A 124 -11.83 -2.15 -2.27
CA ILE A 124 -10.91 -1.53 -1.29
C ILE A 124 -9.72 -2.42 -0.90
N LEU A 125 -9.92 -3.74 -0.90
CA LEU A 125 -8.88 -4.71 -0.54
C LEU A 125 -7.70 -4.68 -1.51
N THR A 126 -7.91 -4.22 -2.75
CA THR A 126 -6.86 -4.10 -3.78
C THR A 126 -6.18 -2.73 -3.74
N TRP A 127 -6.91 -1.64 -3.54
CA TRP A 127 -6.38 -0.27 -3.64
C TRP A 127 -6.06 0.40 -2.30
N THR A 128 -5.97 -0.32 -1.18
CA THR A 128 -5.66 0.33 0.10
C THR A 128 -4.27 1.02 0.09
N PRO A 129 -4.16 2.32 0.44
CA PRO A 129 -2.90 3.06 0.45
C PRO A 129 -2.00 2.74 1.66
N LEU A 130 -2.42 1.84 2.56
CA LEU A 130 -1.69 1.55 3.81
C LEU A 130 -0.26 1.05 3.60
N LEU A 131 0.03 0.44 2.44
CA LEU A 131 1.36 -0.06 2.11
C LEU A 131 2.40 1.07 1.89
N LEU A 132 1.96 2.30 1.63
CA LEU A 132 2.84 3.42 1.30
C LEU A 132 3.59 4.01 2.51
N ILE A 133 3.21 3.64 3.74
CA ILE A 133 3.80 4.19 4.98
C ILE A 133 5.31 3.95 5.09
N ILE A 134 5.79 2.77 4.68
CA ILE A 134 7.23 2.45 4.69
C ILE A 134 7.97 3.32 3.69
N ASP A 135 7.37 3.52 2.52
CA ASP A 135 7.96 4.30 1.43
C ASP A 135 8.05 5.78 1.78
N ALA A 136 7.03 6.34 2.44
CA ALA A 136 7.05 7.72 2.95
C ALA A 136 8.24 7.96 3.90
N GLY A 137 8.37 7.11 4.93
CA GLY A 137 9.52 7.14 5.83
C GLY A 137 10.84 6.93 5.09
N SER A 138 10.82 6.09 4.06
CA SER A 138 11.99 5.81 3.23
C SER A 138 12.50 7.04 2.51
N MET A 139 11.61 7.72 1.80
CA MET A 139 11.95 8.89 1.00
C MET A 139 12.28 10.10 1.88
N ALA A 140 11.57 10.29 2.99
CA ALA A 140 11.89 11.35 3.95
C ALA A 140 13.32 11.18 4.50
N GLN A 141 13.70 9.97 4.94
CA GLN A 141 15.05 9.74 5.45
C GLN A 141 16.13 9.97 4.38
N VAL A 142 15.92 9.48 3.15
CA VAL A 142 16.88 9.68 2.05
C VAL A 142 17.06 11.18 1.79
N LEU A 143 15.96 11.92 1.67
CA LEU A 143 15.98 13.36 1.43
C LEU A 143 16.76 14.12 2.51
N PHE A 144 16.40 13.94 3.78
CA PHE A 144 16.99 14.70 4.88
C PHE A 144 18.48 14.38 5.11
N LEU A 145 18.87 13.12 4.92
CA LEU A 145 20.27 12.73 5.12
C LEU A 145 21.16 13.21 3.96
N VAL A 146 20.70 13.14 2.71
CA VAL A 146 21.45 13.66 1.56
C VAL A 146 21.56 15.18 1.62
N VAL A 147 20.51 15.87 2.04
CA VAL A 147 20.54 17.33 2.23
C VAL A 147 21.58 17.75 3.27
N GLU A 148 21.69 16.99 4.37
CA GLU A 148 22.66 17.26 5.43
C GLU A 148 24.09 16.95 5.02
N GLU A 149 24.35 15.74 4.52
CA GLU A 149 25.71 15.25 4.23
C GLU A 149 26.45 16.15 3.23
N TYR A 150 25.71 16.76 2.30
CA TYR A 150 26.26 17.60 1.23
C TYR A 150 26.03 19.10 1.44
N ASP A 151 25.52 19.50 2.61
CA ASP A 151 25.16 20.89 2.94
C ASP A 151 24.39 21.58 1.79
N LEU A 152 23.47 20.83 1.17
CA LEU A 152 22.83 21.22 -0.09
C LEU A 152 22.07 22.53 0.06
N LEU A 153 21.49 22.80 1.23
CA LEU A 153 20.75 24.03 1.50
C LEU A 153 21.66 25.26 1.47
N THR A 154 22.83 25.20 2.09
CA THR A 154 23.79 26.32 2.10
C THR A 154 24.35 26.55 0.71
N ARG A 155 24.67 25.46 -0.01
CA ARG A 155 25.10 25.55 -1.40
C ARG A 155 24.04 26.13 -2.34
N LEU A 156 22.79 25.69 -2.21
CA LEU A 156 21.68 26.20 -3.00
C LEU A 156 21.41 27.68 -2.70
N LYS A 157 21.50 28.09 -1.43
CA LYS A 157 21.43 29.50 -1.03
C LYS A 157 22.50 30.34 -1.73
N HIS A 158 23.74 29.87 -1.79
CA HIS A 158 24.82 30.58 -2.49
C HIS A 158 24.64 30.67 -4.01
N VAL A 159 23.93 29.73 -4.62
CA VAL A 159 23.62 29.75 -6.06
C VAL A 159 22.44 30.68 -6.36
N ILE A 160 21.37 30.63 -5.57
CA ILE A 160 20.16 31.45 -5.79
C ILE A 160 20.38 32.91 -5.35
N LEU A 161 21.11 33.10 -4.25
CA LEU A 161 21.46 34.40 -3.69
C LEU A 161 23.00 34.51 -3.79
N PRO A 162 23.55 34.89 -4.96
CA PRO A 162 24.98 35.12 -5.05
C PRO A 162 25.38 36.15 -3.99
N PRO A 163 26.44 35.90 -3.22
CA PRO A 163 26.87 36.84 -2.18
C PRO A 163 27.05 38.21 -2.82
N ARG A 164 26.27 39.19 -2.33
CA ARG A 164 26.36 40.58 -2.77
C ARG A 164 27.83 40.97 -2.66
N ALA A 165 28.47 41.23 -3.80
CA ALA A 165 29.86 41.68 -3.84
C ALA A 165 29.95 42.87 -2.88
N LYS A 166 30.76 42.74 -1.82
CA LYS A 166 31.07 43.90 -0.99
C LYS A 166 31.65 44.96 -1.95
N PRO A 167 31.15 46.20 -1.93
CA PRO A 167 31.82 47.28 -2.64
C PRO A 167 33.28 47.26 -2.20
N SER A 168 34.20 47.33 -3.15
CA SER A 168 35.62 47.47 -2.87
C SER A 168 35.78 48.67 -1.95
N GLU A 169 36.06 48.44 -0.66
CA GLU A 169 36.67 49.46 0.17
C GLU A 169 37.99 49.78 -0.52
N GLU A 170 38.07 50.96 -1.12
CA GLU A 170 39.34 51.52 -1.55
C GLU A 170 40.31 51.45 -0.36
N PRO A 171 41.56 51.02 -0.56
CA PRO A 171 42.56 51.07 0.49
C PRO A 171 42.70 52.51 0.95
N PHE A 172 42.20 52.78 2.16
CA PHE A 172 42.41 54.05 2.84
C PHE A 172 43.92 54.13 3.14
N LEU A 173 44.64 54.89 2.32
CA LEU A 173 46.00 55.34 2.60
C LEU A 173 45.92 56.19 3.87
N THR A 174 46.29 55.59 5.00
CA THR A 174 46.72 56.34 6.17
C THR A 174 48.08 56.95 5.85
N ASP A 175 48.08 58.26 5.60
CA ASP A 175 49.30 59.08 5.63
C ASP A 175 49.86 59.04 7.04
N GLU A 176 50.94 58.26 7.23
CA GLU A 176 51.73 58.26 8.46
C GLU A 176 52.72 59.43 8.37
N GLU A 177 52.54 60.41 9.24
CA GLU A 177 53.36 61.62 9.34
C GLU A 177 54.84 61.31 9.61
N ALA A 178 55.69 61.99 8.85
CA ALA A 178 57.15 61.99 9.01
C ALA A 178 57.57 62.65 10.33
N GLY A 179 58.05 61.84 11.27
CA GLY A 179 58.75 62.25 12.49
C GLY A 179 60.23 61.89 12.44
N LYS A 180 61.06 62.92 12.29
CA LYS A 180 62.54 62.96 12.21
C LYS A 180 63.23 62.50 13.51
N SER A 181 64.19 61.56 13.47
CA SER A 181 65.38 61.58 14.36
C SER A 181 66.43 60.51 13.98
N ASP A 182 67.69 60.85 14.25
CA ASP A 182 68.94 60.25 13.79
C ASP A 182 69.32 58.90 14.45
N ASP A 183 70.27 58.25 13.77
CA ASP A 183 71.25 57.26 14.21
C ASP A 183 70.96 55.73 14.14
N ASN A 184 71.79 55.11 13.29
CA ASN A 184 72.34 53.74 13.36
C ASN A 184 71.38 52.56 13.45
N ILE A 185 70.88 52.06 12.31
CA ILE A 185 70.40 50.67 12.21
C ILE A 185 70.86 50.01 10.90
N VAL A 186 71.76 49.05 11.11
CA VAL A 186 72.09 47.83 10.34
C VAL A 186 71.22 47.57 9.11
N ILE A 187 71.88 47.54 7.95
CA ILE A 187 71.38 46.96 6.70
C ILE A 187 71.18 45.45 6.93
N ALA A 188 69.98 45.05 7.35
CA ALA A 188 69.47 43.71 7.16
C ALA A 188 68.55 43.75 5.94
N ILE A 189 69.10 43.36 4.78
CA ILE A 189 68.32 43.05 3.58
C ILE A 189 67.40 41.88 3.95
N ARG A 190 66.19 42.19 4.40
CA ARG A 190 65.09 41.24 4.43
C ARG A 190 64.65 41.12 2.98
N THR A 191 65.24 40.17 2.26
CA THR A 191 64.68 39.62 1.03
C THR A 191 63.23 39.24 1.32
N LEU A 192 62.30 40.13 0.97
CA LEU A 192 60.90 39.81 0.77
C LEU A 192 60.85 38.88 -0.44
N ILE A 193 61.11 37.60 -0.20
CA ILE A 193 60.61 36.55 -1.08
C ILE A 193 59.10 36.77 -1.08
N PRO A 194 58.47 37.05 -2.23
CA PRO A 194 57.03 36.98 -2.32
C PRO A 194 56.69 35.52 -2.02
N THR A 195 56.23 35.23 -0.82
CA THR A 195 55.50 34.00 -0.56
C THR A 195 54.39 33.99 -1.61
N PRO A 196 54.37 33.03 -2.55
CA PRO A 196 53.32 32.96 -3.54
C PRO A 196 52.03 32.89 -2.74
N SER A 197 51.18 33.91 -2.95
CA SER A 197 49.79 33.89 -2.50
C SER A 197 49.27 32.51 -2.85
N THR A 198 49.04 31.69 -1.83
CA THR A 198 48.35 30.42 -1.97
C THR A 198 47.00 30.81 -2.51
N ALA A 199 46.87 30.75 -3.84
CA ALA A 199 45.62 30.94 -4.54
C ALA A 199 44.58 30.13 -3.77
N PRO A 200 43.40 30.69 -3.45
CA PRO A 200 42.37 29.96 -2.74
C PRO A 200 42.20 28.66 -3.50
N THR A 201 42.50 27.54 -2.83
CA THR A 201 42.42 26.20 -3.39
C THR A 201 41.04 26.10 -4.00
N SER A 202 41.00 26.24 -5.33
CA SER A 202 39.79 26.11 -6.14
C SER A 202 39.18 24.81 -5.67
N SER A 203 38.08 24.92 -4.93
CA SER A 203 37.42 23.76 -4.39
C SER A 203 36.99 22.94 -5.60
N ASN A 204 37.71 21.86 -5.88
CA ASN A 204 37.44 20.89 -6.95
C ASN A 204 36.15 20.12 -6.65
N HIS A 205 35.11 20.83 -6.23
CA HIS A 205 33.78 20.29 -6.13
C HIS A 205 33.16 20.37 -7.52
N PRO A 206 32.72 19.24 -8.08
CA PRO A 206 32.02 19.26 -9.37
C PRO A 206 30.82 20.21 -9.29
N PRO A 207 30.41 20.81 -10.41
CA PRO A 207 29.27 21.70 -10.47
C PRO A 207 28.06 21.07 -9.77
N LEU A 208 27.33 21.87 -8.99
CA LEU A 208 26.21 21.42 -8.13
C LEU A 208 25.23 20.50 -8.89
N PHE A 209 24.96 20.83 -10.16
CA PHE A 209 24.03 20.13 -11.05
C PHE A 209 24.55 18.81 -11.63
N THR A 210 25.82 18.47 -11.45
CA THR A 210 26.42 17.20 -11.89
C THR A 210 26.65 16.25 -10.72
N SER A 211 26.24 16.63 -9.50
CA SER A 211 26.43 15.83 -8.31
C SER A 211 25.31 14.77 -8.18
N LYS A 212 25.69 13.49 -8.19
CA LYS A 212 24.83 12.35 -7.83
C LYS A 212 23.91 12.61 -6.60
N PRO A 213 24.37 13.21 -5.48
CA PRO A 213 23.50 13.49 -4.33
C PRO A 213 22.33 14.43 -4.64
N LEU A 214 22.53 15.46 -5.48
CA LEU A 214 21.43 16.35 -5.86
C LEU A 214 20.32 15.58 -6.59
N TYR A 215 20.69 14.68 -7.50
CA TYR A 215 19.72 13.83 -8.20
C TYR A 215 18.96 12.92 -7.23
N ILE A 216 19.66 12.26 -6.30
CA ILE A 216 19.04 11.41 -5.27
C ILE A 216 18.05 12.23 -4.41
N ALA A 217 18.45 13.43 -3.98
CA ALA A 217 17.59 14.32 -3.20
C ALA A 217 16.33 14.73 -4.00
N LEU A 218 16.49 15.17 -5.25
CA LEU A 218 15.36 15.56 -6.11
C LEU A 218 14.42 14.38 -6.36
N THR A 219 14.94 13.21 -6.73
CA THR A 219 14.13 12.01 -6.95
C THR A 219 13.42 11.58 -5.68
N SER A 220 14.11 11.56 -4.53
CA SER A 220 13.46 11.22 -3.25
C SER A 220 12.36 12.20 -2.86
N SER A 221 12.55 13.50 -3.11
CA SER A 221 11.54 14.54 -2.87
C SER A 221 10.31 14.34 -3.76
N LEU A 222 10.51 14.10 -5.06
CA LEU A 222 9.41 13.81 -5.99
C LEU A 222 8.63 12.55 -5.59
N LEU A 223 9.33 11.47 -5.25
CA LEU A 223 8.71 10.23 -4.79
C LEU A 223 7.95 10.42 -3.47
N LEU A 224 8.51 11.19 -2.52
CA LEU A 224 7.82 11.52 -1.26
C LEU A 224 6.51 12.28 -1.52
N ILE A 225 6.55 13.28 -2.41
CA ILE A 225 5.34 14.04 -2.82
C ILE A 225 4.33 13.11 -3.48
N SER A 226 4.76 12.21 -4.36
CA SER A 226 3.88 11.22 -4.99
C SER A 226 3.25 10.27 -3.97
N VAL A 227 4.00 9.80 -2.98
CA VAL A 227 3.49 8.97 -1.88
C VAL A 227 2.39 9.71 -1.12
N PHE A 228 2.65 10.93 -0.67
CA PHE A 228 1.63 11.73 0.03
C PHE A 228 0.40 11.96 -0.84
N ALA A 229 0.58 12.31 -2.12
CA ALA A 229 -0.53 12.52 -3.03
C ALA A 229 -1.42 11.29 -3.16
N LEU A 230 -0.83 10.09 -3.29
CA LEU A 230 -1.56 8.82 -3.35
C LEU A 230 -2.26 8.50 -2.03
N GLN A 231 -1.62 8.72 -0.88
CA GLN A 231 -2.24 8.50 0.43
C GLN A 231 -3.42 9.45 0.67
N PHE A 232 -3.30 10.74 0.35
CA PHE A 232 -4.39 11.70 0.47
C PHE A 232 -5.54 11.36 -0.48
N LEU A 233 -5.24 10.96 -1.71
CA LEU A 233 -6.26 10.56 -2.68
C LEU A 233 -7.00 9.30 -2.20
N GLY A 234 -6.27 8.26 -1.81
CA GLY A 234 -6.85 7.03 -1.25
C GLY A 234 -7.66 7.30 0.01
N LEU A 235 -7.18 8.13 0.93
CA LEU A 235 -7.89 8.51 2.15
C LEU A 235 -9.18 9.27 1.83
N ARG A 236 -9.15 10.24 0.92
CA ARG A 236 -10.34 10.99 0.50
C ARG A 236 -11.42 10.05 -0.04
N HIS A 237 -11.05 9.13 -0.94
CA HIS A 237 -11.98 8.17 -1.49
C HIS A 237 -12.49 7.17 -0.45
N ALA A 238 -11.63 6.70 0.46
CA ALA A 238 -12.02 5.82 1.56
C ALA A 238 -13.01 6.51 2.52
N VAL A 239 -12.79 7.77 2.88
CA VAL A 239 -13.72 8.56 3.73
C VAL A 239 -15.06 8.74 3.04
N HIS A 240 -15.07 9.02 1.73
CA HIS A 240 -16.31 9.13 0.97
C HIS A 240 -17.06 7.79 0.92
N ALA A 241 -16.37 6.71 0.57
CA ALA A 241 -16.93 5.37 0.48
C ALA A 241 -17.43 4.82 1.83
N ALA A 242 -16.75 5.11 2.93
CA ALA A 242 -17.12 4.64 4.28
C ALA A 242 -18.43 5.25 4.80
N LYS A 243 -18.91 6.35 4.20
CA LYS A 243 -20.21 6.96 4.53
C LYS A 243 -21.39 6.32 3.79
N LEU A 244 -21.11 5.52 2.76
CA LEU A 244 -22.13 4.84 1.98
C LEU A 244 -22.52 3.51 2.64
N SER A 245 -23.61 2.91 2.19
CA SER A 245 -24.01 1.57 2.61
C SER A 245 -22.95 0.53 2.23
N ALA A 246 -22.98 -0.63 2.90
CA ALA A 246 -22.08 -1.73 2.61
C ALA A 246 -22.19 -2.12 1.13
N PRO A 247 -21.07 -2.18 0.38
CA PRO A 247 -21.11 -2.56 -1.02
C PRO A 247 -21.46 -4.04 -1.16
N SER A 248 -22.13 -4.41 -2.24
CA SER A 248 -22.26 -5.82 -2.63
C SER A 248 -21.03 -6.23 -3.42
N VAL A 249 -20.50 -7.42 -3.14
CA VAL A 249 -19.27 -7.95 -3.74
C VAL A 249 -19.60 -9.22 -4.51
N SER A 250 -19.09 -9.31 -5.73
CA SER A 250 -19.26 -10.48 -6.58
C SER A 250 -18.31 -11.60 -6.14
N TRP A 251 -18.86 -12.79 -5.92
CA TRP A 251 -18.13 -14.01 -5.61
C TRP A 251 -18.50 -15.10 -6.62
N CYS A 252 -17.50 -15.72 -7.22
CA CYS A 252 -17.68 -16.64 -8.33
C CYS A 252 -17.22 -18.05 -7.96
N SER A 253 -17.92 -19.05 -8.50
CA SER A 253 -17.59 -20.46 -8.31
C SER A 253 -17.88 -21.24 -9.59
N PRO A 254 -17.03 -22.21 -9.97
CA PRO A 254 -17.33 -23.14 -11.05
C PRO A 254 -18.64 -23.90 -10.86
N ILE A 255 -19.08 -24.18 -9.63
CA ILE A 255 -20.35 -24.89 -9.40
C ILE A 255 -21.60 -24.08 -9.80
N PHE A 256 -21.44 -22.78 -10.05
CA PHE A 256 -22.52 -21.91 -10.52
C PHE A 256 -22.68 -21.93 -12.06
N GLN A 257 -21.94 -22.81 -12.74
CA GLN A 257 -21.89 -23.00 -14.21
C GLN A 257 -23.18 -23.60 -14.80
N PRO A 258 -23.28 -23.61 -16.16
CA PRO A 258 -24.28 -22.84 -16.88
C PRO A 258 -25.71 -23.25 -16.51
N PHE A 259 -26.64 -22.32 -16.65
CA PHE A 259 -28.06 -22.46 -16.30
C PHE A 259 -28.38 -22.45 -14.80
N GLY A 260 -27.38 -22.22 -13.93
CA GLY A 260 -27.63 -21.87 -12.54
C GLY A 260 -28.47 -20.59 -12.42
N VAL A 261 -29.57 -20.67 -11.70
CA VAL A 261 -30.52 -19.57 -11.51
C VAL A 261 -30.34 -18.93 -10.12
N ALA A 262 -30.25 -19.76 -9.08
CA ALA A 262 -30.02 -19.30 -7.71
C ALA A 262 -29.22 -20.32 -6.89
N VAL A 263 -28.61 -19.82 -5.82
CA VAL A 263 -27.96 -20.61 -4.78
C VAL A 263 -28.74 -20.42 -3.48
N LEU A 264 -29.17 -21.51 -2.87
CA LEU A 264 -29.63 -21.54 -1.49
C LEU A 264 -28.45 -21.98 -0.60
N ASP A 265 -28.15 -21.24 0.45
CA ASP A 265 -27.15 -21.65 1.43
C ASP A 265 -27.78 -22.39 2.63
N GLY A 266 -26.95 -22.99 3.47
CA GLY A 266 -27.32 -23.66 4.72
C GLY A 266 -27.91 -22.74 5.80
N ASN A 267 -27.89 -21.42 5.60
CA ASN A 267 -28.55 -20.44 6.45
C ASN A 267 -29.86 -19.94 5.82
N CYS A 268 -30.34 -20.61 4.76
CA CYS A 268 -31.58 -20.29 4.06
C CYS A 268 -31.58 -18.94 3.33
N ASN A 269 -30.40 -18.39 3.04
CA ASN A 269 -30.26 -17.22 2.19
C ASN A 269 -30.27 -17.65 0.72
N ILE A 270 -30.99 -16.88 -0.09
CA ILE A 270 -31.10 -17.09 -1.52
C ILE A 270 -30.28 -16.05 -2.25
N TRP A 271 -29.39 -16.53 -3.12
CA TRP A 271 -28.48 -15.71 -3.89
C TRP A 271 -28.73 -15.92 -5.39
N PRO A 272 -29.23 -14.91 -6.13
CA PRO A 272 -29.39 -15.04 -7.57
C PRO A 272 -28.02 -15.17 -8.24
N ILE A 273 -27.91 -16.09 -9.21
CA ILE A 273 -26.67 -16.31 -9.96
C ILE A 273 -26.63 -15.35 -11.14
N LEU A 274 -25.61 -14.51 -11.15
CA LEU A 274 -25.20 -13.69 -12.29
C LEU A 274 -24.40 -14.57 -13.25
N GLN A 275 -25.04 -14.96 -14.36
CA GLN A 275 -24.40 -15.75 -15.41
C GLN A 275 -23.46 -14.86 -16.23
N THR A 276 -22.17 -15.23 -16.27
CA THR A 276 -21.17 -14.58 -17.12
C THR A 276 -20.63 -15.59 -18.13
N PHE A 277 -21.31 -15.73 -19.27
CA PHE A 277 -20.98 -16.73 -20.30
C PHE A 277 -19.53 -16.64 -20.81
N SER A 278 -18.94 -15.44 -20.84
CA SER A 278 -17.56 -15.24 -21.29
C SER A 278 -16.49 -15.78 -20.35
N LYS A 279 -16.80 -15.93 -19.05
CA LYS A 279 -15.84 -16.40 -18.04
C LYS A 279 -15.99 -17.90 -17.76
N GLY A 280 -17.04 -18.53 -18.28
CA GLY A 280 -17.40 -19.91 -17.94
C GLY A 280 -17.57 -20.09 -16.43
N VAL A 281 -18.02 -19.09 -15.68
CA VAL A 281 -18.30 -19.19 -14.24
C VAL A 281 -19.52 -18.35 -13.89
N GLY A 282 -20.34 -18.83 -12.95
CA GLY A 282 -21.41 -18.04 -12.35
C GLY A 282 -20.90 -17.28 -11.13
N CYS A 283 -21.54 -16.16 -10.81
CA CYS A 283 -21.20 -15.36 -9.63
C CYS A 283 -22.46 -14.98 -8.85
N ILE A 284 -22.32 -14.75 -7.56
CA ILE A 284 -23.37 -14.26 -6.66
C ILE A 284 -22.92 -12.96 -5.99
N LEU A 285 -23.87 -12.15 -5.56
CA LEU A 285 -23.60 -10.90 -4.85
C LEU A 285 -23.77 -11.10 -3.35
N ILE A 286 -22.68 -11.05 -2.59
CA ILE A 286 -22.68 -11.18 -1.12
C ILE A 286 -22.42 -9.79 -0.50
N PRO A 287 -23.06 -9.44 0.63
CA PRO A 287 -22.75 -8.21 1.36
C PRO A 287 -21.27 -8.09 1.73
N GLY A 288 -20.62 -7.01 1.30
CA GLY A 288 -19.20 -6.72 1.49
C GLY A 288 -18.86 -6.20 2.89
N THR A 289 -19.17 -6.98 3.93
CA THR A 289 -18.87 -6.64 5.33
C THR A 289 -17.36 -6.49 5.56
N GLN A 290 -16.55 -7.36 4.96
CA GLN A 290 -15.10 -7.28 4.99
C GLN A 290 -14.58 -5.98 4.35
N GLN A 291 -15.13 -5.61 3.19
CA GLN A 291 -14.79 -4.38 2.47
C GLN A 291 -15.16 -3.15 3.30
N MET A 292 -16.32 -3.16 3.95
CA MET A 292 -16.72 -2.08 4.85
C MET A 292 -15.80 -1.96 6.07
N ALA A 293 -15.40 -3.08 6.68
CA ALA A 293 -14.42 -3.09 7.77
C ALA A 293 -13.06 -2.53 7.30
N TRP A 294 -12.59 -2.94 6.13
CA TRP A 294 -11.35 -2.47 5.54
C TRP A 294 -11.39 -1.01 5.11
N LEU A 295 -12.54 -0.48 4.67
CA LEU A 295 -12.72 0.95 4.43
C LEU A 295 -12.49 1.75 5.70
N LYS A 296 -13.15 1.37 6.80
CA LYS A 296 -12.98 2.02 8.10
C LYS A 296 -11.55 1.91 8.61
N ALA A 297 -10.95 0.72 8.49
CA ALA A 297 -9.56 0.48 8.86
C ALA A 297 -8.59 1.31 7.99
N THR A 298 -8.87 1.47 6.69
CA THR A 298 -8.07 2.30 5.78
C THR A 298 -8.18 3.77 6.16
N VAL A 299 -9.38 4.27 6.48
CA VAL A 299 -9.56 5.66 6.94
C VAL A 299 -8.73 5.93 8.21
N ALA A 300 -8.88 5.08 9.23
CA ALA A 300 -8.17 5.23 10.49
C ALA A 300 -6.65 5.02 10.32
N GLY A 301 -6.26 3.96 9.64
CA GLY A 301 -4.87 3.56 9.45
C GLY A 301 -4.10 4.54 8.57
N THR A 302 -4.66 5.02 7.46
CA THR A 302 -4.00 6.00 6.59
C THR A 302 -3.98 7.38 7.25
N GLY A 303 -5.03 7.76 7.98
CA GLY A 303 -5.00 8.99 8.78
C GLY A 303 -3.90 8.97 9.84
N LEU A 304 -3.75 7.86 10.57
CA LEU A 304 -2.68 7.65 11.53
C LEU A 304 -1.30 7.62 10.83
N SER A 305 -1.19 6.95 9.69
CA SER A 305 0.04 6.87 8.87
C SER A 305 0.57 8.27 8.55
N ILE A 306 -0.27 9.14 7.98
CA ILE A 306 0.11 10.50 7.61
C ILE A 306 0.55 11.29 8.85
N ALA A 307 -0.14 11.13 9.99
CA ALA A 307 0.28 11.78 11.24
C ALA A 307 1.66 11.30 11.72
N LEU A 308 1.93 9.99 11.67
CA LEU A 308 3.24 9.42 12.01
C LEU A 308 4.34 9.89 11.05
N GLU A 309 4.05 10.01 9.76
CA GLU A 309 4.97 10.53 8.75
C GLU A 309 5.34 11.99 9.01
N LEU A 310 4.36 12.84 9.35
CA LEU A 310 4.60 14.23 9.74
C LEU A 310 5.47 14.33 10.99
N ILE A 311 5.22 13.47 12.00
CA ILE A 311 6.06 13.40 13.21
C ILE A 311 7.49 12.99 12.84
N ASP A 312 7.67 11.98 12.00
CA ASP A 312 8.98 11.55 11.53
C ASP A 312 9.71 12.65 10.75
N ILE A 313 9.02 13.39 9.88
CA ILE A 313 9.58 14.55 9.18
C ILE A 313 10.00 15.64 10.17
N CYS A 314 9.19 15.94 11.18
CA CYS A 314 9.55 16.89 12.23
C CYS A 314 10.80 16.44 13.00
N ILE A 315 10.91 15.15 13.33
CA ILE A 315 12.11 14.57 13.99
C ILE A 315 13.33 14.72 13.07
N LEU A 316 13.21 14.35 11.80
CA LEU A 316 14.30 14.44 10.82
C LEU A 316 14.76 15.88 10.57
N ALA A 317 13.85 16.85 10.65
CA ALA A 317 14.13 18.27 10.45
C ALA A 317 14.75 18.95 11.69
N THR A 318 14.36 18.56 12.90
CA THR A 318 14.72 19.26 14.14
C THR A 318 15.86 18.60 14.92
N VAL A 319 16.01 17.28 14.83
CA VAL A 319 17.00 16.55 15.62
C VAL A 319 18.37 16.62 14.95
N HIS A 320 19.36 17.14 15.69
CA HIS A 320 20.75 17.17 15.26
C HIS A 320 21.28 15.74 15.00
N SER A 321 22.09 15.56 13.95
CA SER A 321 22.60 14.23 13.55
C SER A 321 23.48 13.54 14.60
N GLY A 322 24.12 14.32 15.46
CA GLY A 322 24.89 13.82 16.60
C GLY A 322 24.05 13.27 17.75
N THR A 323 22.75 13.59 17.82
CA THR A 323 21.90 13.24 18.96
C THR A 323 21.65 11.73 19.02
N ARG A 324 22.06 11.12 20.14
CA ARG A 324 21.82 9.70 20.42
C ARG A 324 20.98 9.54 21.69
N TRP A 325 20.02 8.65 21.66
CA TRP A 325 19.26 8.23 22.83
C TRP A 325 19.55 6.75 23.10
N ARG A 326 20.08 6.43 24.28
CA ARG A 326 20.51 5.06 24.64
C ARG A 326 21.44 4.42 23.59
N GLY A 327 22.34 5.21 23.01
CA GLY A 327 23.27 4.78 21.98
C GLY A 327 22.71 4.73 20.55
N VAL A 328 21.41 4.94 20.37
CA VAL A 328 20.72 4.88 19.06
C VAL A 328 20.59 6.30 18.47
N LYS A 329 20.93 6.47 17.18
CA LYS A 329 20.79 7.76 16.48
C LYS A 329 19.32 8.16 16.35
N MET A 330 18.92 9.29 16.92
CA MET A 330 17.50 9.68 16.97
C MET A 330 16.96 10.20 15.63
N ARG A 331 17.84 10.69 14.74
CA ARG A 331 17.45 11.24 13.43
C ARG A 331 17.14 10.14 12.40
N ARG A 332 16.06 9.40 12.65
CA ARG A 332 15.51 8.35 11.78
C ARG A 332 13.98 8.41 11.80
N PRO A 333 13.31 7.94 10.74
CA PRO A 333 11.85 7.90 10.66
C PRO A 333 11.32 6.67 11.42
N TRP A 334 11.45 6.69 12.75
CA TRP A 334 11.17 5.53 13.60
C TRP A 334 9.74 5.05 13.48
N PHE A 335 8.79 5.98 13.45
CA PHE A 335 7.38 5.61 13.52
C PHE A 335 6.97 4.87 12.25
N THR A 336 7.25 5.43 11.07
CA THR A 336 6.91 4.85 9.77
C THR A 336 7.63 3.53 9.49
N MET A 337 8.89 3.38 9.93
CA MET A 337 9.61 2.11 9.81
C MET A 337 8.91 0.98 10.58
N PHE A 338 8.60 1.19 11.87
CA PHE A 338 7.98 0.15 12.69
C PHE A 338 6.51 -0.08 12.35
N SER A 339 5.74 0.99 12.20
CA SER A 339 4.32 0.88 11.85
C SER A 339 4.12 0.27 10.47
N GLY A 340 5.01 0.55 9.51
CA GLY A 340 4.94 -0.08 8.21
C GLY A 340 5.20 -1.58 8.20
N VAL A 341 6.21 -2.05 8.94
CA VAL A 341 6.41 -3.50 9.13
C VAL A 341 5.20 -4.13 9.83
N ALA A 342 4.60 -3.43 10.80
CA ALA A 342 3.39 -3.90 11.47
C ALA A 342 2.19 -4.00 10.50
N VAL A 343 1.99 -3.00 9.64
CA VAL A 343 0.94 -3.00 8.61
C VAL A 343 1.15 -4.17 7.63
N LEU A 344 2.38 -4.43 7.19
CA LEU A 344 2.70 -5.60 6.36
C LEU A 344 2.34 -6.91 7.06
N GLY A 345 2.65 -7.03 8.36
CA GLY A 345 2.27 -8.18 9.17
C GLY A 345 0.75 -8.36 9.27
N LEU A 346 0.00 -7.28 9.43
CA LEU A 346 -1.47 -7.32 9.44
C LEU A 346 -2.02 -7.78 8.09
N ILE A 347 -1.53 -7.22 6.98
CA ILE A 347 -1.95 -7.62 5.62
C ILE A 347 -1.65 -9.11 5.39
N LEU A 348 -0.49 -9.60 5.84
CA LEU A 348 -0.15 -11.02 5.77
C LEU A 348 -1.18 -11.88 6.54
N VAL A 349 -1.47 -11.54 7.80
CA VAL A 349 -2.41 -12.30 8.64
C VAL A 349 -3.80 -12.32 8.00
N PHE A 350 -4.34 -11.16 7.62
CA PHE A 350 -5.65 -11.08 6.99
C PHE A 350 -5.67 -11.73 5.60
N GLY A 351 -4.58 -11.66 4.84
CA GLY A 351 -4.44 -12.36 3.57
C GLY A 351 -4.52 -13.88 3.71
N VAL A 352 -3.93 -14.45 4.78
CA VAL A 352 -4.09 -15.87 5.12
C VAL A 352 -5.54 -16.14 5.49
N VAL A 353 -6.08 -15.44 6.48
CA VAL A 353 -7.44 -15.66 7.01
C VAL A 353 -8.50 -15.57 5.90
N TYR A 354 -8.46 -14.56 5.06
CA TYR A 354 -9.45 -14.38 3.98
C TYR A 354 -9.28 -15.38 2.83
N SER A 355 -8.13 -16.03 2.71
CA SER A 355 -7.93 -17.11 1.74
C SER A 355 -8.41 -18.48 2.27
N THR A 356 -8.44 -18.65 3.59
CA THR A 356 -8.76 -19.93 4.26
C THR A 356 -10.17 -20.01 4.81
N ILE A 357 -10.94 -18.92 4.77
CA ILE A 357 -12.32 -18.87 5.29
C ILE A 357 -13.26 -18.36 4.20
N LEU A 358 -14.47 -18.94 4.13
CA LEU A 358 -15.53 -18.42 3.27
C LEU A 358 -15.95 -17.01 3.70
N PRO A 359 -16.40 -16.15 2.77
CA PRO A 359 -16.90 -14.85 3.15
C PRO A 359 -18.10 -14.99 4.11
N PRO A 360 -18.25 -14.06 5.07
CA PRO A 360 -19.42 -14.08 5.93
C PRO A 360 -20.70 -13.93 5.12
N GLY A 361 -21.71 -14.72 5.45
CA GLY A 361 -23.01 -14.71 4.75
C GLY A 361 -23.22 -15.85 3.75
N ILE A 362 -22.26 -16.76 3.59
CA ILE A 362 -22.46 -18.01 2.85
C ILE A 362 -21.89 -19.20 3.62
N SER A 363 -22.59 -20.33 3.58
CA SER A 363 -22.14 -21.58 4.18
C SER A 363 -21.37 -22.47 3.21
N GLU A 364 -20.70 -23.48 3.75
CA GLU A 364 -19.96 -24.48 2.96
C GLU A 364 -20.90 -25.34 2.11
N LYS A 365 -22.02 -25.78 2.67
CA LYS A 365 -23.05 -26.51 1.90
C LYS A 365 -23.98 -25.54 1.20
N VAL A 366 -24.26 -25.82 -0.07
CA VAL A 366 -25.15 -25.02 -0.90
C VAL A 366 -25.99 -25.89 -1.82
N TRP A 367 -27.16 -25.39 -2.20
CA TRP A 367 -28.03 -25.99 -3.19
C TRP A 367 -28.19 -25.05 -4.38
N ILE A 368 -27.82 -25.53 -5.56
CA ILE A 368 -27.86 -24.78 -6.81
C ILE A 368 -29.11 -25.19 -7.57
N VAL A 369 -30.00 -24.23 -7.81
CA VAL A 369 -31.16 -24.42 -8.69
C VAL A 369 -30.74 -24.09 -10.10
N THR A 370 -30.97 -25.00 -11.05
CA THR A 370 -30.65 -24.81 -12.47
C THR A 370 -31.91 -24.93 -13.32
N ASP A 371 -31.93 -24.23 -14.46
CA ASP A 371 -32.99 -24.28 -15.46
C ASP A 371 -32.42 -24.42 -16.87
N ALA A 372 -32.22 -25.67 -17.28
CA ALA A 372 -31.78 -26.05 -18.62
C ALA A 372 -32.92 -26.70 -19.42
N GLY A 373 -34.15 -26.18 -19.27
CA GLY A 373 -35.38 -26.76 -19.82
C GLY A 373 -36.12 -27.71 -18.87
N ALA A 374 -35.48 -28.08 -17.77
CA ALA A 374 -36.11 -28.68 -16.60
C ALA A 374 -35.43 -28.15 -15.33
N VAL A 375 -36.24 -27.87 -14.30
CA VAL A 375 -35.73 -27.43 -12.99
C VAL A 375 -35.02 -28.61 -12.35
N THR A 376 -33.76 -28.43 -11.97
CA THR A 376 -33.02 -29.43 -11.19
C THR A 376 -32.23 -28.77 -10.08
N VAL A 377 -32.12 -29.46 -8.94
CA VAL A 377 -31.40 -28.99 -7.75
C VAL A 377 -30.16 -29.84 -7.53
N TYR A 378 -29.02 -29.17 -7.39
CA TYR A 378 -27.74 -29.81 -7.08
C TYR A 378 -27.28 -29.41 -5.68
N GLU A 379 -26.99 -30.38 -4.83
CA GLU A 379 -26.23 -30.17 -3.59
C GLU A 379 -24.74 -30.12 -3.91
N GLY A 380 -24.08 -29.09 -3.39
CA GLY A 380 -22.65 -28.86 -3.57
C GLY A 380 -21.97 -28.42 -2.28
N VAL A 381 -20.65 -28.56 -2.27
CA VAL A 381 -19.77 -28.11 -1.19
C VAL A 381 -18.81 -27.05 -1.74
N LEU A 382 -18.84 -25.87 -1.13
CA LEU A 382 -17.97 -24.74 -1.42
C LEU A 382 -16.74 -24.75 -0.51
N GLY A 383 -15.59 -24.99 -1.10
CA GLY A 383 -14.29 -24.68 -0.51
C GLY A 383 -13.99 -23.19 -0.54
N THR A 384 -12.99 -22.80 0.23
CA THR A 384 -12.54 -21.41 0.33
C THR A 384 -11.79 -20.97 -0.93
N ALA A 385 -11.57 -19.67 -1.10
CA ALA A 385 -10.85 -19.14 -2.26
C ALA A 385 -9.44 -19.75 -2.42
N GLY A 386 -8.79 -20.07 -1.29
CA GLY A 386 -7.40 -20.50 -1.25
C GLY A 386 -6.45 -19.44 -1.80
N LEU A 387 -5.18 -19.82 -1.95
CA LEU A 387 -4.18 -18.94 -2.55
C LEU A 387 -4.53 -18.60 -4.01
N ARG A 388 -5.00 -19.59 -4.79
CA ARG A 388 -5.35 -19.41 -6.20
C ARG A 388 -6.46 -18.37 -6.37
N GLY A 389 -7.55 -18.46 -5.62
CA GLY A 389 -8.66 -17.51 -5.69
C GLY A 389 -8.24 -16.10 -5.27
N ALA A 390 -7.42 -15.98 -4.23
CA ALA A 390 -6.87 -14.69 -3.80
C ALA A 390 -5.97 -14.04 -4.86
N MET A 391 -5.07 -14.83 -5.49
CA MET A 391 -4.20 -14.34 -6.57
C MET A 391 -5.00 -13.84 -7.76
N ILE A 392 -6.01 -14.61 -8.20
CA ILE A 392 -6.86 -14.19 -9.32
C ILE A 392 -7.64 -12.93 -8.95
N GLY A 393 -8.33 -12.90 -7.80
CA GLY A 393 -9.14 -11.76 -7.38
C GLY A 393 -8.34 -10.47 -7.24
N TRP A 394 -7.11 -10.56 -6.69
CA TRP A 394 -6.24 -9.40 -6.52
C TRP A 394 -5.60 -8.95 -7.85
N ASN A 395 -5.04 -9.87 -8.64
CA ASN A 395 -4.44 -9.52 -9.93
C ASN A 395 -5.48 -8.95 -10.89
N ASP A 396 -6.68 -9.54 -10.95
CA ASP A 396 -7.78 -8.99 -11.75
C ASP A 396 -8.12 -7.58 -11.29
N GLY A 397 -8.09 -7.30 -9.97
CA GLY A 397 -8.31 -5.97 -9.43
C GLY A 397 -7.24 -4.94 -9.82
N VAL A 398 -5.96 -5.32 -9.76
CA VAL A 398 -4.82 -4.44 -10.08
C VAL A 398 -4.71 -4.18 -11.58
N PHE A 399 -4.94 -5.20 -12.41
CA PHE A 399 -4.65 -5.15 -13.84
C PHE A 399 -5.89 -5.07 -14.73
N GLN A 400 -7.10 -4.91 -14.15
CA GLN A 400 -8.33 -4.76 -14.93
C GLN A 400 -8.23 -3.70 -16.02
N GLY A 401 -7.60 -2.55 -15.72
CA GLY A 401 -7.47 -1.43 -16.64
C GLY A 401 -6.64 -1.73 -17.90
N TRP A 402 -5.90 -2.85 -17.93
CA TRP A 402 -5.12 -3.26 -19.11
C TRP A 402 -5.97 -3.95 -20.19
N GLY A 403 -7.23 -4.26 -19.90
CA GLY A 403 -8.19 -4.79 -20.86
C GLY A 403 -7.69 -6.05 -21.56
N THR A 404 -7.64 -6.02 -22.89
CA THR A 404 -7.24 -7.17 -23.72
C THR A 404 -5.78 -7.59 -23.52
N THR A 405 -4.90 -6.70 -23.05
CA THR A 405 -3.51 -7.07 -22.74
C THR A 405 -3.44 -8.04 -21.56
N TYR A 406 -4.33 -7.90 -20.57
CA TYR A 406 -4.36 -8.76 -19.39
C TYR A 406 -5.31 -9.95 -19.57
N PHE A 407 -6.52 -9.72 -20.08
CA PHE A 407 -7.53 -10.78 -20.25
C PHE A 407 -7.39 -11.56 -21.57
N GLY A 408 -6.49 -11.13 -22.47
CA GLY A 408 -6.41 -11.63 -23.84
C GLY A 408 -7.42 -10.94 -24.77
N SER A 409 -7.12 -10.97 -26.07
CA SER A 409 -8.10 -10.61 -27.10
C SER A 409 -9.12 -11.74 -27.21
N TRP A 410 -10.33 -11.53 -26.67
CA TRP A 410 -11.46 -12.39 -27.00
C TRP A 410 -11.82 -12.13 -28.47
N VAL A 411 -11.66 -13.12 -29.34
CA VAL A 411 -12.39 -13.12 -30.61
C VAL A 411 -13.84 -13.36 -30.22
N VAL A 412 -14.65 -12.31 -30.31
CA VAL A 412 -16.09 -12.35 -30.07
C VAL A 412 -16.76 -13.27 -31.07
#